data_AF-A0A368R9N2-F1
#
_entry.id   AF-A0A368R9N2-F1
#
_cell.length_a   1.000
_cell.length_b   1.000
_cell.length_c   1.000
_cell.angle_alpha   90.00
_cell.angle_beta   90.00
_cell.angle_gamma   90.00
#
_symmetry.space_group_name_H-M   'P 1'
#
loop_
_entity.id
_entity.type
_entity.pdbx_description
1 polymer ?
#
loop_
_entity_poly.entity_id
_entity_poly.type
_entity_poly.pdbx_seq_one_letter_code
_entity_poly.pdbx_strand_id
1 'polypeptide(L)'
;MSNRPAREFSVDSPTKKRSDNLEQYIRELSDSVAKRSQQRANRARGEMVRCMQLLVEDGLQEGSPLYCQALYLCTKNQEYRMAFTEMTTKEGRMNWIQFNWDMLNKK
;
A
#
# COMPACT_ATOMS: atom_id res chain seq x y z
N MET A 1 -61.18 40.68 -24.66
CA MET A 1 -61.07 39.69 -23.57
C MET A 1 -59.61 39.41 -23.28
N SER A 2 -59.22 39.63 -22.02
CA SER A 2 -58.07 39.06 -21.27
C SER A 2 -56.65 39.15 -21.86
N ASN A 3 -55.92 40.20 -21.45
CA ASN A 3 -54.45 40.18 -21.37
C ASN A 3 -54.03 39.17 -20.29
N ARG A 4 -53.34 38.10 -20.67
CA ARG A 4 -52.66 37.22 -19.70
C ARG A 4 -51.23 37.74 -19.50
N PRO A 5 -50.82 38.12 -18.28
CA PRO A 5 -49.42 38.46 -18.04
C PRO A 5 -48.61 37.15 -18.09
N ALA A 6 -47.56 37.13 -18.91
CA ALA A 6 -46.56 36.08 -18.87
C ALA A 6 -45.93 36.10 -17.48
N ARG A 7 -46.17 35.04 -16.69
CA ARG A 7 -45.39 34.80 -15.47
C ARG A 7 -43.95 34.55 -15.91
N GLU A 8 -43.10 35.55 -15.77
CA GLU A 8 -41.66 35.34 -15.68
C GLU A 8 -41.43 34.49 -14.43
N PHE A 9 -41.31 33.18 -14.63
CA PHE A 9 -40.75 32.31 -13.61
C PHE A 9 -39.28 32.68 -13.50
N SER A 10 -38.97 33.62 -12.59
CA SER A 10 -37.63 33.74 -12.04
C SER A 10 -37.36 32.42 -11.32
N VAL A 11 -36.81 31.46 -12.05
CA VAL A 11 -36.21 30.27 -11.48
C VAL A 11 -34.98 30.76 -10.73
N ASP A 12 -35.14 30.95 -9.42
CA ASP A 12 -34.05 31.23 -8.51
C ASP A 12 -33.10 30.02 -8.58
N SER A 13 -32.17 30.09 -9.53
CA SER A 13 -31.15 29.08 -9.73
C SER A 13 -30.38 29.03 -8.42
N PRO A 14 -30.19 27.85 -7.78
CA PRO A 14 -29.49 27.79 -6.51
C PRO A 14 -28.20 28.59 -6.62
N THR A 15 -28.10 29.67 -5.86
CA THR A 15 -26.91 30.54 -5.83
C THR A 15 -25.68 29.63 -5.80
N LYS A 16 -24.80 29.80 -6.81
CA LYS A 16 -23.56 29.04 -7.02
C LYS A 16 -23.08 28.44 -5.68
N LYS A 17 -23.18 27.12 -5.54
CA LYS A 17 -22.63 26.42 -4.37
C LYS A 17 -21.17 26.86 -4.24
N ARG A 18 -20.87 27.51 -3.11
CA ARG A 18 -19.57 28.11 -2.81
C ARG A 18 -18.47 27.09 -3.07
N SER A 19 -17.50 27.49 -3.87
CA SER A 19 -16.23 26.79 -4.11
C SER A 19 -15.50 26.41 -2.82
N ASP A 20 -15.82 27.06 -1.70
CA ASP A 20 -15.31 26.77 -0.35
C ASP A 20 -15.46 25.29 0.05
N ASN A 21 -16.52 24.61 -0.39
CA ASN A 21 -16.75 23.19 -0.08
C ASN A 21 -15.92 22.24 -0.97
N LEU A 22 -15.63 22.63 -2.21
CA LEU A 22 -14.88 21.76 -3.12
C LEU A 22 -13.41 21.70 -2.74
N GLU A 23 -12.80 22.83 -2.39
CA GLU A 23 -11.41 22.86 -1.92
C GLU A 23 -11.25 22.06 -0.63
N GLN A 24 -12.18 22.22 0.32
CA GLN A 24 -12.17 21.43 1.54
C GLN A 24 -12.31 19.94 1.26
N TYR A 25 -13.25 19.55 0.40
CA TYR A 25 -13.43 18.16 0.00
C TYR A 25 -12.18 17.57 -0.69
N ILE A 26 -11.54 18.31 -1.58
CA ILE A 26 -10.28 17.90 -2.21
C ILE A 26 -9.18 17.72 -1.16
N ARG A 27 -9.05 18.65 -0.19
CA ARG A 27 -8.08 18.53 0.91
C ARG A 27 -8.35 17.27 1.74
N GLU A 28 -9.59 17.03 2.14
CA GLU A 28 -9.96 15.83 2.92
C GLU A 28 -9.67 14.53 2.14
N LEU A 29 -9.91 14.50 0.83
CA LEU A 29 -9.54 13.37 -0.03
C LEU A 29 -8.02 13.18 -0.09
N SER A 30 -7.26 14.27 -0.30
CA SER A 30 -5.80 14.24 -0.32
C SER A 30 -5.23 13.73 0.99
N ASP A 31 -5.74 14.21 2.13
CA ASP A 31 -5.33 13.77 3.46
C ASP A 31 -5.64 12.30 3.68
N SER A 32 -6.82 11.84 3.25
CA SER A 32 -7.22 10.44 3.32
C SER A 32 -6.30 9.53 2.50
N VAL A 33 -5.92 9.96 1.29
CA VAL A 33 -4.95 9.25 0.43
C VAL A 33 -3.56 9.24 1.08
N ALA A 34 -3.09 10.37 1.58
CA ALA A 34 -1.79 10.50 2.24
C ALA A 34 -1.70 9.60 3.48
N LYS A 35 -2.74 9.58 4.32
CA LYS A 35 -2.83 8.72 5.50
C LYS A 35 -2.79 7.24 5.11
N ARG A 36 -3.54 6.82 4.09
CA ARG A 36 -3.49 5.43 3.59
C ARG A 36 -2.12 5.07 3.04
N SER A 37 -1.48 5.97 2.30
CA SER A 37 -0.13 5.78 1.78
C SER A 37 0.88 5.58 2.92
N GLN A 38 0.84 6.44 3.93
CA GLN A 38 1.71 6.35 5.10
C GLN A 38 1.48 5.05 5.87
N GLN A 39 0.23 4.62 6.06
CA GLN A 39 -0.09 3.36 6.72
C GLN A 39 0.48 2.16 5.97
N ARG A 40 0.38 2.13 4.63
CA ARG A 40 0.98 1.09 3.80
C ARG A 40 2.51 1.08 3.94
N ALA A 41 3.14 2.25 3.92
CA ALA A 41 4.58 2.37 4.11
C ALA A 41 5.04 1.90 5.50
N ASN A 42 4.28 2.25 6.56
CA ASN A 42 4.54 1.79 7.92
C ASN A 42 4.45 0.26 8.02
N ARG A 43 3.40 -0.33 7.43
CA ARG A 43 3.21 -1.78 7.39
C ARG A 43 4.36 -2.48 6.67
N ALA A 44 4.73 -2.01 5.47
CA ALA A 44 5.83 -2.59 4.70
C ALA A 44 7.16 -2.54 5.47
N ARG A 45 7.43 -1.45 6.20
CA ARG A 45 8.60 -1.36 7.07
C ARG A 45 8.54 -2.37 8.22
N GLY A 46 7.39 -2.51 8.88
CA GLY A 46 7.20 -3.49 9.94
C GLY A 46 7.41 -4.94 9.46
N GLU A 47 6.87 -5.28 8.29
CA GLU A 47 7.08 -6.60 7.66
C GLU A 47 8.57 -6.86 7.37
N MET A 48 9.29 -5.86 6.83
CA MET A 48 10.74 -6.00 6.58
C MET A 48 11.54 -6.20 7.86
N VAL A 49 11.19 -5.48 8.94
CA VAL A 49 11.80 -5.69 10.26
C VAL A 49 11.56 -7.11 10.74
N ARG A 50 10.34 -7.65 10.56
CA ARG A 50 10.04 -9.03 10.92
C ARG A 50 10.83 -10.03 10.07
N CYS A 51 10.99 -9.80 8.77
CA CYS A 51 11.85 -10.63 7.92
C CYS A 51 13.29 -10.69 8.46
N MET A 52 13.88 -9.55 8.79
CA MET A 52 15.25 -9.49 9.35
C MET A 52 15.37 -10.25 10.66
N GLN A 53 14.38 -10.12 11.55
CA GLN A 53 14.35 -10.88 12.81
C GLN A 53 14.29 -12.38 12.58
N LEU A 54 13.41 -12.85 11.68
CA LEU A 54 13.29 -14.28 11.36
C LEU A 54 14.60 -14.86 10.81
N LEU A 55 15.34 -14.10 9.99
CA LEU A 55 16.63 -14.56 9.47
C LEU A 55 17.65 -14.75 10.60
N VAL A 56 17.69 -13.83 11.56
CA VAL A 56 18.56 -13.95 12.74
C VAL A 56 18.10 -15.09 13.65
N GLU A 57 16.79 -15.24 13.89
CA GLU A 57 16.20 -16.37 14.64
C GLU A 57 16.54 -17.72 14.00
N ASP A 58 16.60 -17.78 12.66
CA ASP A 58 17.02 -18.96 11.89
C ASP A 58 18.54 -19.21 11.93
N GLY A 59 19.31 -18.31 12.54
CA GLY A 59 20.76 -18.41 12.65
C GLY A 59 21.50 -18.00 11.39
N LEU A 60 20.89 -17.22 10.49
CA LEU A 60 21.58 -16.67 9.34
C LEU A 60 22.44 -15.49 9.79
N GLN A 61 23.74 -15.56 9.49
CA GLN A 61 24.64 -14.46 9.72
C GLN A 61 24.26 -13.27 8.83
N GLU A 62 24.15 -12.10 9.44
CA GLU A 62 23.91 -10.84 8.72
C GLU A 62 24.99 -10.62 7.66
N GLY A 63 24.56 -10.25 6.45
CA GLY A 63 25.45 -10.06 5.30
C GLY A 63 25.93 -11.34 4.61
N SER A 64 25.59 -12.54 5.13
CA SER A 64 25.85 -13.79 4.40
C SER A 64 25.11 -13.82 3.05
N PRO A 65 25.59 -14.60 2.06
CA PRO A 65 24.93 -14.69 0.77
C PRO A 65 23.44 -15.03 0.88
N LEU A 66 23.09 -16.01 1.72
CA LEU A 66 21.70 -16.43 1.92
C LEU A 66 20.85 -15.35 2.60
N TYR A 67 21.43 -14.60 3.55
CA TYR A 67 20.78 -13.46 4.19
C TYR A 67 20.47 -12.37 3.15
N CYS A 68 21.44 -12.01 2.31
CA CYS A 68 21.29 -11.01 1.25
C CYS A 68 20.25 -11.45 0.20
N GLN A 69 20.22 -12.74 -0.18
CA GLN A 69 19.21 -13.31 -1.07
C GLN A 69 17.80 -13.20 -0.47
N ALA A 70 17.63 -13.58 0.79
CA ALA A 70 16.35 -13.50 1.47
C ALA A 70 15.84 -12.05 1.55
N LEU A 71 16.71 -11.10 1.90
CA LEU A 71 16.37 -9.68 1.90
C LEU A 71 15.96 -9.19 0.52
N TYR A 72 16.72 -9.53 -0.52
CA TYR A 72 16.38 -9.15 -1.87
C TYR A 72 15.00 -9.66 -2.27
N LEU A 73 14.70 -10.94 -2.03
CA LEU A 73 13.39 -11.53 -2.30
C LEU A 73 12.27 -10.85 -1.53
N CYS A 74 12.49 -10.51 -0.26
CA CYS A 74 11.54 -9.76 0.55
C CYS A 74 11.34 -8.32 0.04
N THR A 75 12.35 -7.68 -0.56
CA THR A 75 12.15 -6.34 -1.15
C THR A 75 11.39 -6.35 -2.48
N LYS A 76 11.33 -7.48 -3.19
CA LYS A 76 10.79 -7.55 -4.55
C LYS A 76 9.30 -7.26 -4.65
N ASN A 77 8.48 -7.86 -3.78
CA ASN A 77 7.04 -7.64 -3.76
C ASN A 77 6.48 -7.91 -2.35
N GLN A 78 5.27 -7.43 -2.10
CA GLN A 78 4.60 -7.59 -0.79
C GLN A 78 4.24 -9.05 -0.50
N GLU A 79 3.78 -9.81 -1.50
CA GLU A 79 3.36 -11.21 -1.33
C GLU A 79 4.50 -12.11 -0.85
N TYR A 80 5.71 -11.87 -1.34
CA TYR A 80 6.92 -12.59 -0.97
C TYR A 80 7.27 -12.35 0.50
N ARG A 81 7.18 -11.10 0.96
CA ARG A 81 7.36 -10.81 2.39
C ARG A 81 6.32 -11.49 3.24
N MET A 82 5.05 -11.34 2.89
CA MET A 82 3.95 -11.92 3.67
C MET A 82 4.12 -13.43 3.77
N ALA A 83 4.31 -14.12 2.63
CA ALA A 83 4.55 -15.55 2.59
C ALA A 83 5.75 -15.96 3.45
N PHE A 84 6.89 -15.25 3.33
CA PHE A 84 8.08 -15.53 4.14
C PHE A 84 7.81 -15.35 5.65
N THR A 85 7.11 -14.29 6.05
CA THR A 85 6.83 -14.00 7.46
C THR A 85 5.77 -14.91 8.09
N GLU A 86 4.88 -15.49 7.28
CA GLU A 86 3.84 -16.42 7.73
C GLU A 86 4.36 -17.86 7.89
N MET A 87 5.51 -18.20 7.29
CA MET A 87 6.12 -19.50 7.49
C MET A 87 6.57 -19.67 8.94
N THR A 88 6.23 -20.82 9.53
CA THR A 88 6.51 -21.12 10.93
C THR A 88 7.84 -21.86 11.11
N THR A 89 8.27 -22.65 10.12
CA THR A 89 9.49 -23.47 10.22
C THR A 89 10.69 -22.81 9.54
N LYS A 90 11.87 -23.01 10.15
CA LYS A 90 13.15 -22.62 9.57
C LYS A 90 13.37 -23.28 8.20
N GLU A 91 13.15 -24.58 8.11
CA GLU A 91 13.33 -25.34 6.86
C GLU A 91 12.40 -24.83 5.75
N GLY A 92 11.15 -24.47 6.09
CA GLY A 92 10.22 -23.87 5.14
C GLY A 92 10.76 -22.56 4.57
N ARG A 93 11.27 -21.68 5.44
CA ARG A 93 11.89 -20.41 5.04
C ARG A 93 13.13 -20.62 4.18
N MET A 94 14.00 -21.58 4.52
CA MET A 94 15.21 -21.88 3.73
C MET A 94 14.87 -22.40 2.33
N ASN A 95 13.95 -23.36 2.25
CA ASN A 95 13.49 -23.91 0.99
C ASN A 95 12.81 -22.84 0.12
N TRP A 96 12.05 -21.94 0.74
CA TRP A 96 11.42 -20.83 0.05
C TRP A 96 12.44 -19.85 -0.54
N ILE A 97 13.50 -19.50 0.21
CA ILE A 97 14.57 -18.62 -0.29
C ILE A 97 15.22 -19.27 -1.51
N GLN A 98 15.63 -20.53 -1.41
CA GLN A 98 16.29 -21.25 -2.48
C GLN A 98 15.40 -21.36 -3.72
N PHE A 99 14.15 -21.81 -3.56
CA PHE A 99 13.20 -21.96 -4.66
C PHE A 99 12.99 -20.64 -5.43
N ASN A 100 12.71 -19.54 -4.72
CA ASN A 100 12.43 -18.27 -5.39
C ASN A 100 13.69 -17.65 -5.98
N TRP A 101 14.85 -17.86 -5.35
CA TRP A 101 16.12 -17.44 -5.91
C TRP A 101 16.41 -18.17 -7.23
N ASP A 102 16.20 -19.49 -7.27
CA ASP A 102 16.39 -20.27 -8.49
C ASP A 102 15.40 -19.86 -9.58
N MET A 103 14.13 -19.66 -9.22
CA MET A 103 13.10 -19.20 -10.18
C MET A 103 13.41 -17.82 -10.75
N LEU A 104 13.98 -16.91 -9.96
CA LEU A 104 14.39 -15.58 -10.42
C LEU A 104 15.58 -15.66 -11.41
N ASN A 105 16.47 -16.62 -11.23
CA ASN A 105 17.69 -16.76 -12.02
C ASN A 105 17.58 -17.77 -13.18
N LYS A 106 16.43 -18.44 -13.32
CA LYS A 106 16.13 -19.26 -14.50
C LYS A 106 15.97 -18.33 -15.71
N LYS A 107 16.80 -18.58 -16.73
CA LYS A 107 16.72 -17.94 -18.05
C LYS A 107 15.65 -18.59 -18.90
#